data_AF-A0A539D1D6-F1
#
_entry.id   AF-A0A539D1D6-F1
#
_cell.length_a   1.000
_cell.length_b   1.000
_cell.length_c   1.000
_cell.angle_alpha   90.00
_cell.angle_beta   90.00
_cell.angle_gamma   90.00
#
_symmetry.space_group_name_H-M   'P 1'
#
loop_
_entity.id
_entity.type
_entity.pdbx_description
1 polymer ?
#
loop_
_entity_poly.entity_id
_entity_poly.type
_entity_poly.pdbx_seq_one_letter_code
_entity_poly.pdbx_strand_id
1 'polypeptide(L)'
;MSGRWTFETAVDFWRRHNSADPEQVWDLFASAEAFILDHTPKSRVEAEVVFEVLLEQGPDGRVDGRDRRALQRLRTYVRGLHQALAVAA
;
A
#
# COMPACT_ATOMS: atom_id res chain seq x y z
N MET A 1 -2.82 17.09 -3.08
CA MET A 1 -2.75 16.75 -4.52
C MET A 1 -3.59 15.50 -4.74
N SER A 2 -4.87 15.68 -5.06
CA SER A 2 -5.85 14.60 -5.24
C SER A 2 -6.36 14.68 -6.67
N GLY A 3 -5.88 13.82 -7.56
CA GLY A 3 -6.34 13.82 -8.95
C GLY A 3 -5.68 12.81 -9.89
N ARG A 4 -4.55 12.19 -9.52
CA ARG A 4 -3.85 11.25 -10.41
C ARG A 4 -4.24 9.78 -10.22
N TRP A 5 -4.51 9.37 -8.99
CA TRP A 5 -4.67 7.95 -8.63
C TRP A 5 -5.97 7.70 -7.88
N THR A 6 -6.63 6.60 -8.21
CA THR A 6 -7.46 5.85 -7.27
C THR A 6 -6.61 4.72 -6.69
N PHE A 7 -7.06 4.08 -5.60
CA PHE A 7 -6.35 2.93 -5.07
C PHE A 7 -6.22 1.83 -6.14
N GLU A 8 -7.34 1.52 -6.80
CA GLU A 8 -7.39 0.52 -7.88
C GLU A 8 -6.43 0.86 -9.02
N THR A 9 -6.41 2.10 -9.53
CA THR A 9 -5.54 2.45 -10.66
C THR A 9 -4.07 2.50 -10.27
N ALA A 10 -3.74 2.87 -9.03
CA ALA A 10 -2.37 2.81 -8.53
C ALA A 10 -1.88 1.36 -8.40
N VAL A 11 -2.71 0.46 -7.86
CA VAL A 11 -2.39 -0.97 -7.71
C VAL A 11 -2.19 -1.64 -9.05
N ASP A 12 -3.10 -1.39 -9.99
CA ASP A 12 -3.00 -1.87 -11.36
C ASP A 12 -1.70 -1.40 -12.02
N PHE A 13 -1.37 -0.11 -11.88
CA PHE A 13 -0.15 0.45 -12.44
C PHE A 13 1.10 -0.17 -11.81
N TRP A 14 1.14 -0.23 -10.47
CA TRP A 14 2.27 -0.77 -9.72
C TRP A 14 2.51 -2.24 -10.08
N ARG A 15 1.49 -3.10 -10.05
CA ARG A 15 1.63 -4.53 -10.39
C ARG A 15 2.13 -4.76 -11.82
N ARG A 16 1.65 -3.97 -12.79
CA ARG A 16 2.07 -4.10 -14.19
C ARG A 16 3.56 -3.81 -14.39
N HIS A 17 4.14 -2.92 -13.58
CA HIS A 17 5.51 -2.44 -13.78
C HIS A 17 6.50 -2.94 -12.74
N ASN A 18 6.04 -3.48 -11.60
CA ASN A 18 6.90 -4.06 -10.56
C ASN A 18 7.75 -5.22 -11.10
N SER A 19 7.20 -6.04 -12.00
CA SER A 19 7.91 -7.18 -12.60
C SER A 19 8.73 -6.86 -13.85
N ALA A 20 8.63 -5.64 -14.40
CA ALA A 20 9.05 -5.33 -15.78
C ALA A 20 10.26 -4.38 -15.89
N ASP A 21 10.97 -4.11 -14.79
CA ASP A 21 11.99 -3.06 -14.68
C ASP A 21 11.44 -1.66 -15.05
N PRO A 22 10.98 -0.88 -14.06
CA PRO A 22 10.24 0.35 -14.29
C PRO A 22 11.10 1.55 -14.74
N GLU A 23 12.33 1.38 -15.23
CA GLU A 23 13.28 2.48 -15.51
C GLU A 23 12.68 3.62 -16.37
N GLN A 24 11.87 3.29 -17.38
CA GLN A 24 11.21 4.27 -18.26
C GLN A 24 10.02 5.01 -17.62
N VAL A 25 9.49 4.48 -16.52
CA VAL A 25 8.30 5.00 -15.84
C VAL A 25 8.52 5.18 -14.34
N TRP A 26 9.78 5.31 -13.92
CA TRP A 26 10.16 5.26 -12.51
C TRP A 26 9.39 6.27 -11.65
N ASP A 27 9.26 7.52 -12.11
CA ASP A 27 8.53 8.56 -11.38
C ASP A 27 7.04 8.22 -11.18
N LEU A 28 6.42 7.60 -12.20
CA LEU A 28 5.05 7.14 -12.15
C LEU A 28 4.91 5.94 -11.21
N PHE A 29 5.85 5.00 -11.29
CA PHE A 29 5.90 3.82 -10.44
C PHE A 29 6.07 4.19 -8.96
N ALA A 30 7.06 5.02 -8.64
CA ALA A 30 7.28 5.54 -7.30
C ALA A 30 6.10 6.37 -6.79
N SER A 31 5.42 7.11 -7.67
CA SER A 31 4.20 7.85 -7.31
C SER A 31 3.02 6.93 -7.00
N ALA A 32 2.83 5.85 -7.77
CA ALA A 32 1.78 4.87 -7.53
C ALA A 32 2.04 4.09 -6.23
N GLU A 33 3.29 3.64 -6.03
CA GLU A 33 3.74 2.98 -4.81
C GLU A 33 3.51 3.86 -3.57
N ALA A 34 3.94 5.13 -3.62
CA ALA A 34 3.73 6.08 -2.53
C ALA A 34 2.24 6.29 -2.23
N PHE A 35 1.39 6.33 -3.27
CA PHE A 35 -0.05 6.44 -3.12
C PHE A 35 -0.65 5.20 -2.43
N ILE A 36 -0.21 4.00 -2.79
CA ILE A 36 -0.64 2.74 -2.16
C ILE A 36 -0.23 2.73 -0.68
N LEU A 37 1.01 3.09 -0.37
CA LEU A 37 1.51 3.11 1.02
C LEU A 37 0.80 4.15 1.89
N ASP A 38 0.33 5.26 1.29
CA ASP A 38 -0.44 6.28 1.98
C ASP A 38 -1.93 5.94 2.14
N HIS A 39 -2.41 4.87 1.48
CA HIS A 39 -3.79 4.39 1.58
C HIS A 39 -4.11 3.84 2.98
N THR A 40 -5.34 4.07 3.42
CA THR A 40 -5.87 3.49 4.65
C THR A 40 -6.82 2.33 4.28
N PRO A 41 -6.42 1.07 4.52
CA PRO A 41 -7.23 -0.08 4.14
C PRO A 41 -8.59 -0.10 4.84
N LYS A 42 -9.63 -0.39 4.06
CA LYS A 42 -11.02 -0.58 4.52
C LYS A 42 -11.50 -2.01 4.38
N SER A 43 -10.75 -2.83 3.65
CA SER A 43 -11.05 -4.24 3.39
C SER A 43 -9.81 -5.10 3.52
N ARG A 44 -10.02 -6.42 3.61
CA ARG A 44 -8.92 -7.39 3.71
C ARG A 44 -8.06 -7.34 2.45
N VAL A 45 -8.71 -7.23 1.29
CA VAL A 45 -8.05 -7.14 -0.02
C VAL A 45 -7.15 -5.90 -0.10
N GLU A 46 -7.62 -4.73 0.32
CA GLU A 46 -6.79 -3.52 0.35
C GLU A 46 -5.60 -3.66 1.31
N ALA A 47 -5.81 -4.30 2.46
CA ALA A 47 -4.75 -4.50 3.45
C ALA A 47 -3.66 -5.47 2.94
N GLU A 48 -4.06 -6.55 2.27
CA GLU A 48 -3.14 -7.49 1.63
C GLU A 48 -2.28 -6.80 0.56
N VAL A 49 -2.86 -5.90 -0.24
CA VAL A 49 -2.12 -5.14 -1.26
C VAL A 49 -1.10 -4.19 -0.63
N VAL A 50 -1.47 -3.45 0.42
CA VAL A 50 -0.51 -2.58 1.11
C VAL A 50 0.64 -3.39 1.71
N PHE A 51 0.34 -4.60 2.23
CA PHE A 51 1.35 -5.51 2.74
C PHE A 51 2.27 -6.08 1.65
N GLU A 52 1.71 -6.44 0.48
CA GLU A 52 2.46 -6.86 -0.72
C GLU A 52 3.49 -5.80 -1.12
N VAL A 53 3.08 -4.53 -1.22
CA VAL A 53 4.00 -3.42 -1.55
C VAL A 53 5.11 -3.25 -0.51
N LEU A 54 4.81 -3.46 0.78
CA LEU A 54 5.82 -3.41 1.84
C LEU A 54 6.85 -4.56 1.76
N LEU A 55 6.43 -5.75 1.34
CA LEU A 55 7.30 -6.92 1.23
C LEU A 55 8.23 -6.85 0.02
N GLU A 56 7.74 -6.30 -1.09
CA GLU A 56 8.51 -6.13 -2.33
C GLU A 56 9.53 -4.98 -2.22
N GLN A 57 9.55 -4.23 -1.11
CA GLN A 57 10.65 -3.31 -0.83
C GLN A 57 11.91 -4.10 -0.53
N GLY A 58 12.89 -3.96 -1.42
CA GLY A 58 14.22 -4.52 -1.26
C GLY A 58 14.93 -4.05 0.03
N PRO A 59 16.10 -4.64 0.34
CA PRO A 59 16.81 -4.45 1.61
C PRO A 59 17.24 -3.02 1.91
N ASP A 60 17.26 -2.13 0.91
CA ASP A 60 17.65 -0.72 1.08
C ASP A 60 16.63 0.10 1.87
N GLY A 61 15.38 -0.37 1.98
CA GLY A 61 14.34 0.28 2.78
C GLY A 61 13.99 1.71 2.35
N ARG A 62 12.82 2.20 2.74
CA ARG A 62 12.46 3.60 2.48
C ARG A 62 12.93 4.51 3.61
N VAL A 63 13.53 5.66 3.25
CA VAL A 63 13.94 6.70 4.21
C VAL A 63 12.87 7.76 4.50
N ASP A 64 11.74 7.73 3.78
CA ASP A 64 10.66 8.73 3.90
C ASP A 64 9.60 8.40 4.98
N GLY A 65 9.77 7.27 5.67
CA GLY A 65 8.90 6.81 6.76
C GLY A 65 7.49 6.43 6.33
N ARG A 66 7.23 6.21 5.03
CA ARG A 66 5.93 5.73 4.53
C ARG A 66 5.67 4.28 4.91
N ASP A 67 6.71 3.46 4.92
CA ASP A 67 6.72 2.08 5.41
C ASP A 67 6.15 1.97 6.84
N ARG A 68 6.68 2.76 7.77
CA ARG A 68 6.24 2.79 9.17
C ARG A 68 4.80 3.26 9.29
N ARG A 69 4.40 4.26 8.51
CA ARG A 69 3.03 4.77 8.49
C ARG A 69 2.05 3.75 7.90
N ALA A 70 2.42 3.06 6.84
CA ALA A 70 1.64 1.97 6.25
C ALA A 70 1.44 0.83 7.26
N LEU A 71 2.50 0.41 7.96
CA LEU A 71 2.41 -0.59 9.03
C LEU A 71 1.49 -0.14 10.19
N GLN A 72 1.51 1.14 10.57
CA GLN A 72 0.58 1.68 11.57
C GLN A 72 -0.88 1.64 11.11
N ARG A 73 -1.14 1.95 9.83
CA ARG A 73 -2.49 1.85 9.23
C ARG A 73 -2.96 0.39 9.20
N LEU A 74 -2.10 -0.54 8.78
CA LEU A 74 -2.38 -1.98 8.79
C LEU A 74 -2.69 -2.49 10.20
N ARG A 75 -1.89 -2.11 11.20
CA ARG A 75 -2.14 -2.45 12.61
C ARG A 75 -3.51 -1.93 13.08
N THR A 76 -3.87 -0.71 12.67
CA THR A 76 -5.17 -0.11 13.03
C THR A 76 -6.32 -0.88 12.38
N TYR A 77 -6.20 -1.23 11.10
CA TYR A 77 -7.16 -2.06 10.39
C TYR A 77 -7.39 -3.41 11.09
N VAL A 78 -6.32 -4.15 11.40
CA VAL A 78 -6.41 -5.46 12.09
C VAL A 78 -7.06 -5.34 13.47
N ARG A 79 -6.72 -4.30 14.23
CA ARG A 79 -7.37 -4.04 15.53
C ARG A 79 -8.86 -3.80 15.40
N GLY A 80 -9.28 -3.04 14.38
CA GLY A 80 -10.68 -2.79 14.08
C GLY A 80 -11.43 -4.09 13.76
N LEU A 81 -10.82 -5.01 13.00
CA LEU A 81 -11.39 -6.33 12.72
C LEU A 81 -11.62 -7.14 13.99
N HIS A 82 -10.62 -7.19 14.88
CA HIS A 82 -10.75 -7.93 16.15
C HIS A 82 -11.86 -7.36 17.04
N GLN A 83 -11.99 -6.04 17.10
CA GLN A 83 -13.07 -5.40 17.86
C GLN A 83 -14.44 -5.71 17.28
N ALA A 84 -14.59 -5.65 15.95
CA ALA A 84 -15.86 -5.98 15.29
C ALA A 84 -16.26 -7.44 15.52
N LEU A 85 -15.30 -8.37 15.45
CA LEU A 85 -15.53 -9.79 15.72
C LEU A 85 -15.93 -10.04 17.19
N ALA A 86 -15.32 -9.32 18.14
CA ALA A 86 -15.63 -9.44 19.56
C ALA A 86 -17.04 -8.92 19.93
N VAL A 87 -17.58 -7.96 19.17
CA VAL A 87 -18.95 -7.44 19.36
C VAL A 87 -20.01 -8.33 18.72
N ALA A 88 -19.63 -9.12 17.71
CA ALA A 88 -20.53 -10.02 16.99
C ALA A 88 -20.68 -11.42 17.64
N ALA A 89 -19.91 -11.72 18.68
CA ALA A 89 -19.91 -12.97 19.44
C ALA A 89 -20.71 -12.84 20.73
#